data_AF-A0A087MMF8-F1
#
_entry.id   AF-A0A087MMF8-F1
#
_cell.length_a   1.000
_cell.length_b   1.000
_cell.length_c   1.000
_cell.angle_alpha   90.00
_cell.angle_beta   90.00
_cell.angle_gamma   90.00
#
_symmetry.space_group_name_H-M   'P 1'
#
loop_
_entity.id
_entity.type
_entity.pdbx_description
1 polymer ?
#
loop_
_entity_poly.entity_id
_entity_poly.type
_entity_poly.pdbx_seq_one_letter_code
_entity_poly.pdbx_strand_id
1 'polypeptide(L)'
;MQTGAGSLLLFLMLGLAGSAAPAHIGFRVLAYRQHLDKDHAFEPGTADGNWGYSWWLMRWRHRVLGDPSLNFFGGIAAGSGWLALVGGIGVIVLIALQ
;
A
#
# COMPACT_ATOMS: atom_id res chain seq x y z
N MET A 1 15.37 -1.27 -31.35
CA MET A 1 14.90 -0.96 -29.98
C MET A 1 16.12 -0.97 -29.08
N GLN A 2 16.57 0.19 -28.58
CA GLN A 2 17.68 0.24 -27.64
C GLN A 2 17.22 -0.42 -26.33
N THR A 3 17.69 -1.64 -26.07
CA THR A 3 17.59 -2.31 -24.77
C THR A 3 18.58 -1.64 -23.81
N GLY A 4 18.31 -0.39 -23.43
CA GLY A 4 19.13 0.38 -22.49
C GLY A 4 18.68 0.23 -21.04
N ALA A 5 19.37 0.93 -20.12
CA ALA A 5 19.05 0.97 -18.69
C ALA A 5 17.58 1.30 -18.38
N GLY A 6 16.86 1.99 -19.28
CA GLY A 6 15.43 2.28 -19.16
C GLY A 6 14.54 1.03 -19.11
N SER A 7 14.86 -0.03 -19.86
CA SER A 7 14.11 -1.29 -19.81
C SER A 7 14.33 -2.02 -18.48
N LEU A 8 15.57 -2.02 -17.96
CA LEU A 8 15.89 -2.61 -16.66
C LEU A 8 15.16 -1.89 -15.52
N LEU A 9 15.15 -0.55 -15.53
CA LEU A 9 14.44 0.26 -14.54
C LEU A 9 12.93 0.03 -14.61
N LEU A 10 12.37 -0.11 -15.81
CA LEU A 10 10.94 -0.40 -15.97
C LEU A 10 10.60 -1.77 -15.37
N PHE A 11 11.39 -2.80 -15.64
CA PHE A 11 11.22 -4.11 -15.01
C PHE A 11 11.37 -4.08 -13.49
N LEU A 12 12.32 -3.30 -12.97
CA LEU A 12 12.50 -3.11 -11.52
C LEU A 12 11.26 -2.48 -10.88
N MET A 13 10.75 -1.39 -11.47
CA MET A 13 9.57 -0.69 -10.96
C MET A 13 8.32 -1.55 -11.07
N LEU A 14 8.18 -2.33 -12.14
CA LEU A 14 7.09 -3.29 -12.31
C LEU A 14 7.16 -4.41 -11.27
N GLY A 15 8.35 -4.95 -11.00
CA GLY A 15 8.57 -5.94 -9.95
C GLY A 15 8.27 -5.40 -8.55
N LEU A 16 8.66 -4.15 -8.28
CA LEU A 16 8.35 -3.46 -7.02
C LEU A 16 6.83 -3.29 -6.85
N ALA A 17 6.14 -2.78 -7.87
CA ALA A 17 4.69 -2.61 -7.83
C ALA A 17 3.97 -3.96 -7.70
N GLY A 18 4.36 -4.95 -8.48
CA GLY A 18 3.74 -6.28 -8.52
C GLY A 18 3.92 -7.10 -7.25
N SER A 19 5.00 -6.86 -6.48
CA SER A 19 5.21 -7.53 -5.18
C SER A 19 4.59 -6.75 -4.02
N ALA A 20 4.69 -5.42 -4.03
CA ALA A 20 4.20 -4.59 -2.94
C ALA A 20 2.67 -4.42 -2.94
N ALA A 21 2.03 -4.37 -4.12
CA ALA A 21 0.57 -4.25 -4.22
C ALA A 21 -0.20 -5.43 -3.55
N PRO A 22 0.10 -6.71 -3.82
CA PRO A 22 -0.59 -7.80 -3.14
C PRO A 22 -0.30 -7.83 -1.63
N ALA A 23 0.91 -7.45 -1.20
CA ALA A 23 1.21 -7.28 0.21
C ALA A 23 0.32 -6.19 0.85
N HIS A 24 0.16 -5.04 0.20
CA HIS A 24 -0.73 -3.97 0.68
C HIS A 24 -2.16 -4.47 0.84
N ILE A 25 -2.70 -5.14 -0.18
CA ILE A 25 -4.09 -5.61 -0.17
C ILE A 25 -4.30 -6.66 0.92
N GLY A 26 -3.41 -7.66 1.03
CA GLY A 26 -3.52 -8.71 2.04
C GLY A 26 -3.47 -8.16 3.47
N PHE A 27 -2.48 -7.33 3.78
CA PHE A 27 -2.34 -6.75 5.11
C PHE A 27 -3.41 -5.71 5.43
N ARG A 28 -3.96 -5.00 4.43
CA ARG A 28 -5.11 -4.13 4.61
C ARG A 28 -6.33 -4.91 5.09
N VAL A 29 -6.61 -6.06 4.49
CA VAL A 29 -7.75 -6.90 4.90
C VAL A 29 -7.58 -7.37 6.34
N LEU A 30 -6.36 -7.80 6.72
CA LEU A 30 -6.06 -8.19 8.10
C LEU A 30 -6.21 -7.03 9.08
N ALA A 31 -5.70 -5.84 8.71
CA ALA A 31 -5.85 -4.64 9.51
C ALA A 31 -7.33 -4.26 9.68
N TYR A 32 -8.12 -4.29 8.60
CA TYR A 32 -9.56 -3.99 8.64
C TYR A 32 -10.30 -4.99 9.54
N ARG A 33 -9.97 -6.27 9.43
CA ARG A 33 -10.56 -7.31 10.28
C ARG A 33 -10.22 -7.08 11.76
N GLN A 34 -8.96 -6.78 12.07
CA GLN A 34 -8.53 -6.43 13.43
C GLN A 34 -9.28 -5.19 13.96
N HIS A 35 -9.48 -4.18 13.12
CA HIS A 35 -10.22 -2.96 13.46
C HIS A 35 -11.65 -3.29 13.89
N LEU A 36 -12.33 -4.17 13.13
CA LEU A 36 -13.67 -4.68 13.47
C LEU A 36 -13.67 -5.56 14.72
N ASP A 37 -12.74 -6.51 14.83
CA ASP A 37 -12.68 -7.46 15.95
C ASP A 37 -12.42 -6.78 17.30
N LYS A 38 -11.82 -5.59 17.28
CA LYS A 38 -11.52 -4.78 18.45
C LYS A 38 -12.50 -3.63 18.68
N ASP A 39 -13.52 -3.52 17.84
CA ASP A 39 -14.53 -2.47 17.90
C ASP A 39 -13.92 -1.05 17.95
N HIS A 40 -12.82 -0.85 17.22
CA HIS A 40 -12.20 0.47 17.12
C HIS A 40 -13.07 1.39 16.27
N ALA A 41 -13.21 2.65 16.67
CA ALA A 41 -13.93 3.63 15.87
C ALA A 41 -13.24 3.86 14.51
N PHE A 42 -14.02 3.86 13.43
CA PHE A 42 -13.53 4.22 12.10
C PHE A 42 -13.55 5.73 11.91
N GLU A 43 -12.56 6.25 11.18
CA GLU A 43 -12.62 7.61 10.65
C GLU A 43 -13.66 7.71 9.52
N PRO A 44 -14.24 8.90 9.27
CA PRO A 44 -15.13 9.12 8.14
C PRO A 44 -14.52 8.65 6.82
N GLY A 45 -15.25 7.81 6.08
CA GLY A 45 -14.80 7.27 4.79
C GLY A 45 -13.79 6.12 4.88
N THR A 46 -13.55 5.53 6.06
CA THR A 46 -12.65 4.38 6.21
C THR A 46 -13.37 3.09 6.63
N ALA A 47 -14.66 3.19 6.98
CA ALA A 47 -15.49 2.07 7.44
C ALA A 47 -15.79 1.00 6.36
N ASP A 48 -15.54 1.28 5.08
CA ASP A 48 -15.77 0.33 3.99
C ASP A 48 -14.56 -0.59 3.72
N GLY A 49 -13.43 -0.34 4.39
CA GLY A 49 -12.20 -1.13 4.23
C GLY A 49 -11.50 -0.98 2.87
N ASN A 50 -11.95 -0.07 2.00
CA ASN A 50 -11.48 0.05 0.62
C ASN A 50 -10.39 1.14 0.48
N TRP A 51 -10.52 2.02 -0.51
CA TRP A 51 -9.53 3.03 -0.86
C TRP A 51 -9.32 4.07 0.24
N GLY A 52 -10.39 4.52 0.90
CA GLY A 52 -10.30 5.45 2.03
C GLY A 52 -9.53 4.84 3.20
N TYR A 53 -9.81 3.58 3.52
CA TYR A 53 -9.07 2.81 4.53
C TYR A 53 -7.62 2.56 4.14
N SER A 54 -7.34 2.16 2.88
CA SER A 54 -5.99 2.06 2.33
C SER A 54 -5.19 3.35 2.53
N TRP A 55 -5.77 4.49 2.15
CA TRP A 55 -5.11 5.77 2.26
C TRP A 55 -4.88 6.18 3.72
N TRP A 56 -5.85 5.91 4.60
CA TRP A 56 -5.72 6.13 6.03
C TRP A 56 -4.60 5.30 6.65
N LEU A 57 -4.51 4.01 6.30
CA LEU A 57 -3.40 3.14 6.69
C LEU A 57 -2.06 3.67 6.18
N MET A 58 -1.97 4.03 4.89
CA MET A 58 -0.77 4.59 4.26
C MET A 58 -0.31 5.89 4.92
N ARG A 59 -1.22 6.69 5.51
CA ARG A 59 -0.85 7.86 6.33
C ARG A 59 -0.47 7.52 7.78
N TRP A 60 -0.31 6.24 8.11
CA TRP A 60 0.02 5.71 9.45
C TRP A 60 -0.95 6.14 10.57
N ARG A 61 -2.18 6.49 10.22
CA ARG A 61 -3.16 7.03 11.18
C ARG A 61 -3.64 5.99 12.18
N HIS A 62 -3.61 4.70 11.84
CA HIS A 62 -3.93 3.58 12.73
C HIS A 62 -3.12 3.55 14.03
N ARG A 63 -1.93 4.17 14.04
CA ARG A 63 -1.09 4.27 15.24
C ARG A 63 -1.75 5.00 16.41
N VAL A 64 -2.71 5.89 16.13
CA VAL A 64 -3.45 6.62 17.16
C VAL A 64 -4.28 5.69 18.06
N LEU A 65 -4.66 4.52 17.55
CA LEU A 65 -5.48 3.54 18.28
C LEU A 65 -4.66 2.72 19.28
N GLY A 66 -3.33 2.79 19.23
CA GLY A 66 -2.46 2.11 20.19
C GLY A 66 -2.49 0.58 20.16
N ASP A 67 -3.20 -0.04 19.20
CA ASP A 67 -3.34 -1.49 19.08
C ASP A 67 -2.09 -2.10 18.41
N PRO A 68 -1.32 -2.98 19.11
CA PRO A 68 -0.10 -3.57 18.56
C PRO A 68 -0.30 -4.41 17.29
N SER A 69 -1.38 -5.18 17.24
CA SER A 69 -1.69 -6.03 16.07
C SER A 69 -2.11 -5.17 14.89
N LEU A 70 -2.92 -4.14 15.13
CA LEU A 70 -3.30 -3.18 14.10
C LEU A 70 -2.08 -2.38 13.60
N ASN A 71 -1.15 -2.04 14.48
CA ASN A 71 0.11 -1.40 14.12
C ASN A 71 1.00 -2.29 13.26
N PHE A 72 1.00 -3.60 13.53
CA PHE A 72 1.72 -4.56 12.71
C PHE A 72 1.09 -4.68 11.32
N PHE A 73 -0.19 -5.04 11.23
CA PHE A 73 -0.87 -5.22 9.94
C PHE A 73 -0.95 -3.91 9.16
N GLY A 74 -1.40 -2.85 9.81
CA GLY A 74 -1.50 -1.51 9.24
C GLY A 74 -0.15 -0.93 8.85
N GLY A 75 0.91 -1.22 9.61
CA GLY A 75 2.28 -0.80 9.29
C GLY A 75 2.82 -1.44 8.02
N ILE A 76 2.64 -2.77 7.86
CA ILE A 76 3.03 -3.47 6.64
C ILE A 76 2.18 -3.01 5.46
N ALA A 77 0.86 -2.88 5.65
CA ALA A 77 -0.03 -2.35 4.62
C ALA A 77 0.40 -0.94 4.20
N ALA A 78 0.73 -0.05 5.14
CA ALA A 78 1.18 1.30 4.83
C ALA A 78 2.47 1.31 4.01
N GLY A 79 3.50 0.59 4.47
CA GLY A 79 4.80 0.55 3.80
C GLY A 79 4.71 -0.04 2.40
N SER A 80 4.06 -1.20 2.26
CA SER A 80 3.84 -1.84 0.96
C SER A 80 2.96 -1.01 0.02
N GLY A 81 1.98 -0.28 0.55
CA GLY A 81 1.16 0.66 -0.24
C GLY A 81 1.99 1.78 -0.86
N TRP A 82 2.92 2.37 -0.10
CA TRP A 82 3.83 3.39 -0.63
C TRP A 82 4.80 2.83 -1.67
N LEU A 83 5.37 1.64 -1.42
CA LEU A 83 6.24 0.97 -2.40
C LEU A 83 5.49 0.64 -3.69
N ALA A 84 4.25 0.17 -3.59
CA ALA A 84 3.39 -0.09 -4.74
C ALA A 84 3.09 1.19 -5.53
N LEU A 85 2.79 2.29 -4.83
CA LEU A 85 2.54 3.59 -5.46
C LEU A 85 3.78 4.13 -6.17
N VAL A 86 4.94 4.09 -5.53
CA VAL A 86 6.22 4.51 -6.13
C VAL A 86 6.56 3.65 -7.34
N GLY A 87 6.42 2.33 -7.24
CA GLY A 87 6.63 1.43 -8.37
C GLY A 87 5.68 1.71 -9.53
N GLY A 88 4.38 1.88 -9.26
CA GLY A 88 3.38 2.20 -10.28
C GLY A 88 3.62 3.53 -10.97
N ILE A 89 3.90 4.60 -10.21
CA ILE A 89 4.27 5.91 -10.76
C ILE A 89 5.56 5.79 -11.58
N GLY A 90 6.57 5.08 -11.08
CA GLY A 90 7.82 4.84 -11.78
C GLY A 90 7.63 4.15 -13.13
N VAL A 91 6.78 3.11 -13.20
CA VAL A 91 6.42 2.46 -14.46
C VAL A 91 5.77 3.45 -15.43
N ILE A 92 4.78 4.22 -14.99
CA ILE A 92 4.07 5.19 -15.85
C ILE A 92 5.05 6.24 -16.42
N VAL A 93 5.92 6.81 -15.57
CA VAL A 93 6.91 7.80 -15.98
C VAL A 93 7.90 7.19 -16.97
N LEU A 94 8.42 5.99 -16.71
CA LEU A 94 9.38 5.34 -17.60
C LEU A 94 8.77 4.98 -18.94
N ILE A 95 7.50 4.57 -18.98
CA ILE A 95 6.77 4.35 -20.24
C ILE A 95 6.60 5.66 -21.01
N ALA A 96 6.25 6.76 -20.33
CA ALA A 96 6.03 8.05 -20.97
C ALA A 96 7.32 8.70 -21.52
N LEU A 97 8.48 8.31 -21.00
CA LEU A 97 9.81 8.79 -21.43
C LEU A 97 10.47 7.90 -22.51
N GLN A 98 9.86 6.77 -22.86
CA GLN A 98 10.32 5.85 -23.91
C GLN A 98 9.73 6.21 -25.27
#